data_AF-A0A969NLL8-F1
#
_entry.id   AF-A0A969NLL8-F1
#
_cell.length_a   1.000
_cell.length_b   1.000
_cell.length_c   1.000
_cell.angle_alpha   90.00
_cell.angle_beta   90.00
_cell.angle_gamma   90.00
#
_symmetry.space_group_name_H-M   'P 1'
#
loop_
_entity.id
_entity.type
_entity.pdbx_description
1 polymer ?
#
loop_
_entity_poly.entity_id
_entity_poly.type
_entity_poly.pdbx_seq_one_letter_code
_entity_poly.pdbx_strand_id
1 'polypeptide(L)'
;MKSWENTLIENRGADYQKMKKQKAEQLLNIVEQKFPDIRECIDEYFSSTPLTYRDYTGTVEGSMYGIKHDYNSPLHSVILPNTKIKNLFLTGQNTNLHGILGVSFSAVLTCGQLLGLNNIIAEIRNETLMEGSYIKTNLKQMKSPNC
;
A
#
# COMPACT_ATOMS: atom_id res chain seq x y z
N MET A 1 12.49 19.80 -1.48
CA MET A 1 12.87 18.42 -1.11
C MET A 1 14.38 18.21 -1.15
N LYS A 2 15.09 18.59 -2.22
CA LYS A 2 16.57 18.49 -2.31
C LYS A 2 17.32 19.04 -1.09
N SER A 3 16.88 20.18 -0.54
CA SER A 3 17.49 20.81 0.63
C SER A 3 17.61 19.90 1.87
N TRP A 4 16.79 18.84 1.96
CA TRP A 4 16.78 17.91 3.08
C TRP A 4 17.09 16.47 2.64
N GLU A 5 17.63 16.26 1.43
CA GLU A 5 17.86 14.91 0.90
C GLU A 5 18.89 14.14 1.72
N ASN A 6 19.90 14.79 2.29
CA ASN A 6 20.94 14.12 3.09
C ASN A 6 20.62 14.11 4.59
N THR A 7 19.36 14.36 4.96
CA THR A 7 18.88 14.33 6.35
C THR A 7 18.04 13.09 6.61
N LEU A 8 17.95 12.70 7.89
CA LEU A 8 17.22 11.50 8.34
C LEU A 8 15.89 11.86 9.03
N ILE A 9 15.07 10.84 9.29
CA ILE A 9 13.82 10.97 10.07
C ILE A 9 14.09 11.67 11.41
N GLU A 10 13.16 12.55 11.80
CA GLU A 10 13.27 13.49 12.93
C GLU A 10 14.44 14.50 12.93
N ASN A 11 15.43 14.36 12.04
CA ASN A 11 16.65 15.18 12.02
C ASN A 11 16.72 16.12 10.79
N ARG A 12 15.60 16.78 10.44
CA ARG A 12 15.51 17.63 9.23
C ARG A 12 15.43 19.14 9.48
N GLY A 13 15.38 19.55 10.75
CA GLY A 13 15.36 20.97 11.13
C GLY A 13 13.99 21.64 11.10
N ALA A 14 13.94 22.85 11.64
CA ALA A 14 12.71 23.63 11.81
C ALA A 14 12.14 24.18 10.49
N ASP A 15 13.00 24.42 9.51
CA ASP A 15 12.62 24.84 8.15
C ASP A 15 11.82 23.76 7.41
N TYR A 16 12.21 22.50 7.55
CA TYR A 16 11.44 21.36 7.04
C TYR A 16 10.06 21.26 7.69
N GLN A 17 9.98 21.42 9.02
CA GLN A 17 8.70 21.41 9.74
C GLN A 17 7.81 22.59 9.32
N LYS A 18 8.40 23.77 9.11
CA LYS A 18 7.69 24.94 8.58
C LYS A 18 7.12 24.67 7.19
N MET A 19 7.90 24.07 6.29
CA MET A 19 7.42 23.67 4.96
C MET A 19 6.25 22.66 5.06
N LYS A 20 6.36 21.65 5.92
CA LYS A 20 5.29 20.68 6.18
C LYS A 20 4.01 21.37 6.68
N LYS A 21 4.15 22.29 7.62
CA LYS A 21 3.02 23.06 8.16
C LYS A 21 2.35 23.89 7.07
N GLN A 22 3.12 24.63 6.27
CA GLN A 22 2.59 25.42 5.15
C GLN A 22 1.78 24.56 4.16
N LYS A 23 2.26 23.36 3.85
CA LYS A 23 1.53 22.43 2.97
C LYS A 23 0.28 21.85 3.62
N ALA A 24 0.33 21.53 4.91
CA ALA A 24 -0.85 21.08 5.64
C ALA A 24 -1.94 22.15 5.66
N GLU A 25 -1.59 23.41 5.94
CA GLU A 25 -2.55 24.53 5.94
C GLU A 25 -3.20 24.75 4.57
N GLN A 26 -2.45 24.59 3.48
CA GLN A 26 -3.01 24.67 2.12
C GLN A 26 -4.09 23.61 1.89
N LEU A 27 -3.90 22.38 2.40
CA LEU A 27 -4.87 21.31 2.28
C LEU A 27 -6.07 21.53 3.22
N LEU A 28 -5.83 21.96 4.46
CA LEU A 28 -6.89 22.27 5.42
C LEU A 28 -7.81 23.39 4.91
N ASN A 29 -7.26 24.42 4.26
CA ASN A 29 -8.05 25.47 3.61
C ASN A 29 -8.99 24.94 2.52
N ILE A 30 -8.61 23.86 1.82
CA ILE A 30 -9.46 23.24 0.79
C ILE A 30 -10.55 22.38 1.46
N VAL A 31 -10.17 21.62 2.48
CA VAL A 31 -11.12 20.76 3.22
C VAL A 31 -12.19 21.59 3.90
N GLU A 32 -11.81 22.72 4.50
CA GLU A 32 -12.73 23.60 5.22
C GLU A 32 -13.79 24.24 4.33
N GLN A 33 -13.50 24.46 3.04
CA GLN A 33 -14.52 24.91 2.07
C GLN A 33 -15.70 23.94 1.95
N LYS A 34 -15.46 22.65 2.21
CA LYS A 34 -16.49 21.60 2.17
C LYS A 34 -17.01 21.24 3.56
N PHE A 35 -16.18 21.39 4.58
CA PHE A 35 -16.48 21.08 5.98
C PHE A 35 -16.11 22.28 6.86
N PRO A 36 -17.03 23.25 7.00
CA PRO A 36 -16.81 24.42 7.86
C PRO A 36 -16.42 24.00 9.29
N ASP A 37 -15.55 24.79 9.91
CA ASP A 37 -15.09 24.61 11.30
C ASP A 37 -14.34 23.29 11.58
N ILE A 38 -13.91 22.55 10.55
CA ILE A 38 -13.20 21.27 10.73
C ILE A 38 -11.95 21.42 11.60
N ARG A 39 -11.32 22.60 11.60
CA ARG A 39 -10.14 22.89 12.43
C ARG A 39 -10.41 22.81 13.92
N GLU A 40 -11.58 23.23 14.37
CA GLU A 40 -11.97 23.15 15.78
C GLU A 40 -12.18 21.70 16.23
N CYS A 41 -12.30 20.77 15.27
CA CYS A 41 -12.44 19.34 15.50
C CYS A 41 -11.12 18.57 15.35
N ILE A 42 -10.00 19.23 15.02
CA ILE A 42 -8.69 18.58 14.87
C ILE A 42 -7.95 18.66 16.20
N ASP A 43 -7.75 17.50 16.84
CA ASP A 43 -6.88 17.38 18.02
C ASP A 43 -5.40 17.40 17.61
N GLU A 44 -5.01 16.53 16.67
CA GLU A 44 -3.67 16.48 16.11
C GLU A 44 -3.68 16.12 14.62
N TYR A 45 -2.62 16.50 13.91
CA TYR A 45 -2.38 16.07 12.53
C TYR A 45 -0.89 15.84 12.24
N PHE A 46 -0.63 14.91 11.33
CA PHE A 46 0.71 14.66 10.81
C PHE A 46 0.69 14.68 9.28
N SER A 47 1.77 15.19 8.69
CA SER A 47 1.99 15.13 7.24
C SER A 47 3.23 14.31 6.90
N SER A 48 3.12 13.47 5.88
CA SER A 48 4.25 12.73 5.30
C SER A 48 4.73 13.43 4.03
N THR A 49 6.01 13.29 3.72
CA THR A 49 6.60 13.78 2.47
C THR A 49 7.30 12.63 1.75
N PRO A 50 7.67 12.79 0.46
CA PRO A 50 8.56 11.85 -0.21
C PRO A 50 9.81 11.45 0.61
N LEU A 51 10.42 12.36 1.39
CA LEU A 51 11.55 11.99 2.26
C LEU A 51 11.12 11.08 3.42
N THR A 52 9.90 11.24 3.92
CA THR A 52 9.30 10.27 4.87
C THR A 52 9.20 8.90 4.23
N TYR A 53 8.61 8.78 3.03
CA TYR A 53 8.47 7.49 2.35
C TYR A 53 9.83 6.85 2.05
N ARG A 54 10.78 7.63 1.53
CA ARG A 54 12.14 7.15 1.24
C ARG A 54 12.78 6.49 2.47
N ASP A 55 12.69 7.15 3.63
CA ASP A 55 13.38 6.66 4.82
C ASP A 55 12.62 5.55 5.55
N TYR A 56 11.28 5.51 5.46
CA TYR A 56 10.47 4.45 6.08
C TYR A 56 10.40 3.17 5.25
N THR A 57 10.33 3.27 3.92
CA THR A 57 10.10 2.10 3.04
C THR A 57 11.28 1.79 2.13
N GLY A 58 12.36 2.59 2.19
CA GLY A 58 13.51 2.45 1.29
C GLY A 58 13.18 2.76 -0.18
N THR A 59 12.00 3.33 -0.47
CA THR A 59 11.60 3.59 -1.85
C THR A 59 12.39 4.74 -2.44
N VAL A 60 13.00 4.50 -3.60
CA VAL A 60 13.75 5.52 -4.36
C VAL A 60 12.87 6.75 -4.55
N GLU A 61 13.43 7.92 -4.24
CA GLU A 61 12.76 9.24 -4.31
C GLU A 61 11.47 9.37 -3.47
N GLY A 62 11.13 8.38 -2.64
CA GLY A 62 9.92 8.40 -1.84
C GLY A 62 8.63 8.17 -2.62
N SER A 63 8.69 7.44 -3.74
CA SER A 63 7.49 7.08 -4.49
C SER A 63 6.50 6.29 -3.63
N MET A 64 5.23 6.68 -3.66
CA MET A 64 4.16 5.99 -2.92
C MET A 64 3.80 4.63 -3.53
N TYR A 65 4.01 4.48 -4.84
CA TYR A 65 3.57 3.33 -5.62
C TYR A 65 4.70 2.69 -6.43
N GLY A 66 5.95 2.98 -6.07
CA GLY A 66 7.09 2.40 -6.75
C GLY A 66 7.28 2.95 -8.16
N ILE A 67 7.57 2.07 -9.12
CA ILE A 67 7.73 2.43 -10.53
C ILE A 67 6.42 2.95 -11.13
N LYS A 68 6.53 3.95 -12.02
CA LYS A 68 5.36 4.45 -12.75
C LYS A 68 4.91 3.41 -13.78
N HIS A 69 3.69 2.92 -13.62
CA HIS A 69 3.04 2.08 -14.63
C HIS A 69 2.36 2.94 -15.70
N ASP A 70 2.69 2.72 -16.97
CA ASP A 70 2.07 3.40 -18.10
C ASP A 70 1.00 2.52 -18.72
N TYR A 71 -0.26 2.96 -18.65
CA TYR A 71 -1.38 2.21 -19.21
C TYR A 71 -1.34 2.16 -20.75
N ASN A 72 -0.67 3.11 -21.41
CA ASN A 72 -0.48 3.10 -22.86
C ASN A 72 0.55 2.05 -23.30
N SER A 73 1.40 1.61 -22.37
CA SER A 73 2.47 0.64 -22.61
C SER A 73 2.62 -0.32 -21.43
N PRO A 74 1.60 -1.16 -21.12
CA PRO A 74 1.58 -1.95 -19.91
C PRO A 74 2.80 -2.87 -19.78
N LEU A 75 3.16 -3.55 -20.87
CA LEU A 75 4.28 -4.50 -20.92
C LEU A 75 5.64 -3.87 -20.61
N HIS A 76 5.82 -2.57 -20.90
CA HIS A 76 7.07 -1.87 -20.59
C HIS A 76 7.24 -1.57 -19.09
N SER A 77 6.14 -1.60 -18.34
CA SER A 77 6.14 -1.30 -16.90
C SER A 77 5.94 -2.51 -16.01
N VAL A 78 5.80 -3.71 -16.59
CA VAL A 78 5.70 -4.95 -15.81
C VAL A 78 7.09 -5.54 -15.60
N ILE A 79 7.47 -5.72 -14.34
CA ILE A 79 8.64 -6.49 -13.94
C ILE A 79 8.17 -7.88 -13.51
N LEU A 80 8.63 -8.90 -14.24
CA LEU A 80 8.27 -10.29 -13.96
C LEU A 80 8.83 -10.75 -12.61
N PRO A 81 8.12 -11.63 -11.88
CA PRO A 81 8.62 -12.21 -10.65
C PRO A 81 9.90 -13.04 -10.83
N ASN A 82 10.09 -13.66 -11.99
CA ASN A 82 11.26 -14.51 -12.23
C ASN A 82 12.41 -13.71 -12.83
N THR A 83 13.62 -13.92 -12.31
CA THR A 83 14.84 -13.27 -12.81
C THR A 83 15.69 -14.24 -13.60
N LYS A 84 16.72 -13.73 -14.29
CA LYS A 84 17.72 -14.59 -14.94
C LYS A 84 18.66 -15.28 -13.94
N ILE A 85 18.63 -14.85 -12.68
CA ILE A 85 19.45 -15.41 -11.60
C ILE A 85 18.66 -16.55 -10.96
N LYS A 86 19.26 -17.75 -10.96
CA LYS A 86 18.61 -18.93 -10.40
C LYS A 86 18.27 -18.70 -8.92
N ASN A 87 17.04 -19.08 -8.53
CA ASN A 87 16.51 -18.96 -7.17
C ASN A 87 16.37 -17.53 -6.64
N LEU A 88 16.38 -16.51 -7.53
CA LEU A 88 16.07 -15.13 -7.16
C LEU A 88 14.75 -14.70 -7.81
N PHE A 89 13.79 -14.35 -6.96
CA PHE A 89 12.46 -13.90 -7.37
C PHE A 89 12.18 -12.50 -6.83
N LEU A 90 11.37 -11.75 -7.56
CA LEU A 90 10.91 -10.41 -7.21
C LEU A 90 9.44 -10.45 -6.80
N THR A 91 9.10 -9.69 -5.76
CA THR A 91 7.73 -9.47 -5.31
C THR A 91 7.60 -8.07 -4.70
N GLY A 92 6.37 -7.57 -4.58
CA GLY A 92 6.09 -6.25 -4.02
C GLY A 92 5.53 -5.26 -5.03
N GLN A 93 5.55 -3.97 -4.69
CA GLN A 93 4.86 -2.91 -5.44
C GLN A 93 5.49 -2.57 -6.80
N ASN A 94 6.75 -2.95 -7.02
CA ASN A 94 7.50 -2.63 -8.25
C ASN A 94 7.35 -3.68 -9.36
N THR A 95 6.64 -4.79 -9.13
CA THR A 95 6.60 -5.91 -10.07
C THR A 95 5.48 -5.77 -11.08
N ASN A 96 4.27 -6.20 -10.71
CA ASN A 96 3.11 -6.20 -11.61
C ASN A 96 2.21 -4.99 -11.38
N LEU A 97 1.78 -4.80 -10.14
CA LEU A 97 0.78 -3.82 -9.76
C LEU A 97 1.11 -3.28 -8.37
N HIS A 98 0.92 -1.98 -8.20
CA HIS A 98 1.04 -1.31 -6.91
C HIS A 98 -0.28 -1.39 -6.11
N GLY A 99 -0.24 -0.91 -4.86
CA GLY A 99 -1.39 -0.93 -3.96
C GLY A 99 -1.62 -2.30 -3.31
N ILE A 100 -2.43 -2.33 -2.25
CA ILE A 100 -2.59 -3.53 -1.40
C ILE A 100 -3.03 -4.77 -2.20
N LEU A 101 -3.99 -4.60 -3.12
CA LEU A 101 -4.50 -5.68 -3.96
C LEU A 101 -3.45 -6.12 -4.99
N GLY A 102 -2.78 -5.16 -5.63
CA GLY A 102 -1.75 -5.45 -6.64
C GLY A 102 -0.55 -6.19 -6.06
N VAL A 103 -0.08 -5.75 -4.90
CA VAL A 103 1.02 -6.39 -4.17
C VAL A 103 0.62 -7.80 -3.70
N SER A 104 -0.59 -7.96 -3.15
CA SER A 104 -1.10 -9.27 -2.73
C SER A 104 -1.16 -10.25 -3.90
N PHE A 105 -1.68 -9.80 -5.05
CA PHE A 105 -1.71 -10.61 -6.26
C PHE A 105 -0.29 -10.94 -6.76
N SER A 106 0.63 -9.97 -6.73
CA SER A 106 2.02 -10.24 -7.10
C SER A 106 2.68 -11.27 -6.17
N ALA A 107 2.36 -11.28 -4.87
CA ALA A 107 2.87 -12.28 -3.94
C ALA A 107 2.40 -13.69 -4.34
N VAL A 108 1.10 -13.85 -4.65
CA VAL A 108 0.54 -15.12 -5.15
C VAL A 108 1.24 -15.56 -6.44
N LEU A 109 1.48 -14.65 -7.39
CA LEU A 109 2.20 -14.97 -8.62
C LEU A 109 3.64 -15.42 -8.35
N THR A 110 4.36 -14.73 -7.46
CA THR A 110 5.72 -15.10 -7.05
C THR A 110 5.74 -16.49 -6.40
N CYS A 111 4.84 -16.76 -5.46
CA CYS A 111 4.71 -18.09 -4.86
C CYS A 111 4.33 -19.14 -5.91
N GLY A 112 3.53 -18.78 -6.91
CA GLY A 112 3.16 -19.65 -8.02
C GLY A 112 4.36 -20.07 -8.89
N GLN A 113 5.42 -19.27 -8.94
CA GLN A 113 6.70 -19.67 -9.58
C GLN A 113 7.46 -20.73 -8.76
N LEU A 114 7.25 -20.77 -7.44
CA LEU A 114 7.91 -21.72 -6.54
C LEU A 114 7.15 -23.03 -6.40
N LEU A 115 5.82 -22.97 -6.26
CA LEU A 115 4.98 -24.11 -5.86
C LEU A 115 4.00 -24.57 -6.96
N GLY A 116 3.91 -23.83 -8.05
CA GLY A 116 2.91 -24.01 -9.11
C GLY A 116 1.64 -23.19 -8.83
N LEU A 117 1.31 -22.30 -9.77
CA LEU A 117 0.20 -21.36 -9.62
C LEU A 117 -1.16 -22.05 -9.40
N ASN A 118 -1.42 -23.16 -10.09
CA ASN A 118 -2.68 -23.89 -9.94
C ASN A 118 -2.85 -24.48 -8.54
N ASN A 119 -1.75 -24.92 -7.90
CA ASN A 119 -1.79 -25.49 -6.56
C ASN A 119 -2.18 -24.41 -5.54
N ILE A 120 -1.51 -23.26 -5.59
CA ILE A 120 -1.78 -22.14 -4.69
C ILE A 120 -3.20 -21.61 -4.86
N ILE A 121 -3.67 -21.46 -6.10
CA ILE A 121 -5.04 -21.02 -6.35
C ILE A 121 -6.06 -22.03 -5.80
N ALA A 122 -5.78 -23.33 -5.93
CA ALA A 122 -6.65 -24.37 -5.36
C ALA A 122 -6.68 -24.31 -3.83
N GLU A 123 -5.54 -24.14 -3.17
CA GLU A 123 -5.45 -23.99 -1.71
C GLU A 123 -6.23 -22.77 -1.22
N ILE A 124 -6.00 -21.59 -1.80
CA ILE A 124 -6.72 -20.34 -1.44
C ILE A 124 -8.24 -20.53 -1.61
N ARG A 125 -8.67 -21.16 -2.70
CA ARG A 125 -10.10 -21.44 -2.93
C ARG A 125 -10.68 -22.37 -1.87
N ASN A 126 -9.96 -23.43 -1.53
CA ASN A 126 -10.42 -24.40 -0.54
C ASN A 126 -10.54 -23.75 0.85
N GLU A 127 -9.57 -22.93 1.25
CA GLU A 127 -9.65 -22.16 2.51
C GLU A 127 -10.83 -21.19 2.51
N THR A 128 -11.02 -20.43 1.43
CA THR A 128 -12.16 -19.50 1.29
C THR A 128 -13.50 -20.23 1.39
N LEU A 129 -13.60 -21.42 0.78
CA LEU A 129 -14.80 -22.26 0.86
C LEU A 129 -15.03 -22.79 2.28
N MET A 130 -13.96 -23.15 3.00
CA MET A 130 -14.03 -23.59 4.40
C MET A 130 -14.47 -22.45 5.33
N GLU A 131 -13.91 -21.25 5.21
CA GLU A 131 -14.35 -20.07 5.97
C GLU A 131 -15.81 -19.73 5.68
N GLY A 132 -16.21 -19.72 4.41
CA GLY A 132 -17.61 -19.47 4.03
C GLY A 132 -18.57 -20.51 4.59
N SER A 133 -18.14 -21.77 4.67
CA SER A 133 -18.91 -22.86 5.28
C SER A 133 -19.00 -22.72 6.80
N TYR A 134 -17.89 -22.34 7.45
CA TYR A 134 -17.82 -22.09 8.89
C TYR A 134 -18.71 -20.90 9.30
N ILE A 135 -18.65 -19.79 8.57
CA ILE A 135 -19.49 -18.61 8.80
C ILE A 135 -20.97 -18.94 8.57
N LYS A 136 -21.32 -19.68 7.51
CA LYS A 136 -22.70 -20.14 7.28
C LYS A 136 -23.22 -21.05 8.40
N THR A 137 -22.36 -21.93 8.93
CA THR A 137 -22.73 -22.83 10.02
C THR A 137 -23.00 -22.05 11.31
N ASN A 138 -22.14 -21.09 11.65
CA ASN A 138 -22.31 -20.23 12.83
C ASN A 138 -23.51 -19.25 12.68
N LEU A 139 -23.74 -18.70 11.48
CA LEU A 139 -24.92 -17.87 11.22
C LEU A 139 -26.24 -18.65 11.30
N LYS A 140 -26.25 -19.95 10.96
CA LYS A 140 -27.43 -20.81 11.15
C LYS A 140 -27.69 -21.10 12.62
N GLN A 141 -26.64 -21.30 13.43
CA GLN A 141 -26.76 -21.47 14.88
C GLN A 141 -27.24 -20.19 15.58
N MET A 142 -26.86 -19.01 15.08
CA MET A 142 -27.37 -17.71 15.55
C MET A 142 -28.80 -17.38 15.11
N LYS A 143 -29.41 -18.14 14.19
CA LYS A 143 -30.77 -17.92 13.66
C LYS A 143 -31.79 -18.99 14.07
N SER A 144 -31.57 -19.71 15.16
CA SER A 144 -32.58 -20.57 15.79
C SER A 144 -33.21 -19.84 17.00
N PRO A 145 -34.55 -19.84 17.14
CA PRO A 145 -35.30 -18.76 17.77
C PRO A 145 -35.35 -18.88 19.29
N ASN A 146 -35.01 -17.79 19.97
CA ASN A 146 -35.56 -17.43 21.28
C ASN A 146 -36.13 -16.00 21.22
N CYS A 147 -36.97 -15.76 20.22
CA CYS A 147 -37.97 -14.69 20.16
C CYS A 147 -39.13 -15.17 19.30
#